data_AF-A0A0G0T547-F1
#
_entry.id   AF-A0A0G0T547-F1
#
_cell.length_a   1.000
_cell.length_b   1.000
_cell.length_c   1.000
_cell.angle_alpha   90.00
_cell.angle_beta   90.00
_cell.angle_gamma   90.00
#
_symmetry.space_group_name_H-M   'P 1'
#
loop_
_entity.id
_entity.type
_entity.pdbx_description
1 polymer ?
#
loop_
_entity_poly.entity_id
_entity_poly.type
_entity_poly.pdbx_seq_one_letter_code
_entity_poly.pdbx_strand_id
1 'polypeptide(L)' 'MQEIRLEVCDKCHPLYTGKMKFLDTKGRVEKFQEKQKRAVKVQIVLAQKKQQKIEQRKREENAPKTLREMLLGK' A
#
# COMPACT_ATOMS: atom_id res chain seq x y z
N MET A 1 16.60 -52.91 18.86
CA MET A 1 17.53 -51.76 18.76
C MET A 1 16.71 -50.55 18.36
N GLN A 2 16.67 -49.51 19.19
CA GLN A 2 15.80 -48.34 18.97
C GLN A 2 16.55 -47.32 18.10
N GLU A 3 15.96 -46.94 16.96
CA GLU A 3 16.52 -45.96 16.03
C GLU A 3 16.17 -44.54 16.49
N ILE A 4 17.19 -43.72 16.76
CA ILE A 4 17.00 -42.31 17.09
C ILE A 4 16.85 -41.55 15.77
N ARG A 5 15.64 -41.05 15.50
CA ARG A 5 15.37 -40.17 14.36
C ARG A 5 15.81 -38.75 14.75
N LEU A 6 16.94 -38.31 14.21
CA LEU A 6 17.46 -36.96 14.38
C LEU A 6 17.03 -36.08 13.21
N GLU A 7 16.51 -34.88 13.50
CA GLU A 7 16.05 -33.93 12.47
C GLU A 7 17.18 -33.08 11.87
N VAL A 8 18.32 -32.96 12.57
CA VAL A 8 19.46 -32.16 12.12
C VAL A 8 20.76 -32.90 12.40
N CYS A 9 21.48 -33.20 11.33
CA CYS A 9 22.78 -33.87 11.36
C CYS A 9 23.94 -32.88 11.25
N ASP A 10 25.14 -33.26 11.70
CA ASP A 10 26.39 -32.51 11.50
C ASP A 10 26.66 -32.19 10.02
N LYS A 11 26.28 -33.09 9.12
CA LYS A 11 26.37 -32.89 7.65
C LYS A 11 25.30 -31.94 7.09
N CYS A 12 24.33 -31.53 7.91
CA CYS A 12 23.14 -30.77 7.53
C CYS A 12 23.18 -29.32 8.03
N HIS A 13 24.00 -28.99 9.04
CA HIS A 13 24.02 -27.64 9.60
C HIS A 13 24.84 -26.69 8.69
N PRO A 14 24.30 -25.52 8.29
CA PRO A 14 25.00 -24.54 7.45
C PRO A 14 26.34 -24.05 8.01
N LEU A 15 26.54 -24.20 9.33
CA LEU A 15 27.78 -23.91 10.03
C LEU A 15 28.93 -24.86 9.65
N TYR A 16 28.62 -26.14 9.40
CA TYR A 16 29.63 -27.17 9.08
C TYR A 16 29.87 -27.35 7.57
N THR A 17 28.89 -26.96 6.74
CA THR A 17 28.98 -27.06 5.27
C THR A 17 29.68 -25.86 4.62
N GLY A 18 30.11 -24.86 5.40
CA GLY A 18 30.94 -23.73 4.93
C GLY A 18 30.26 -22.77 3.95
N LYS A 19 29.00 -23.01 3.59
CA LYS A 19 28.24 -22.17 2.65
C LYS A 19 27.50 -21.09 3.43
N MET A 20 28.14 -19.93 3.62
CA MET A 20 27.46 -18.75 4.13
C MET A 20 26.37 -18.31 3.14
N LYS A 21 25.10 -18.56 3.47
CA LYS A 21 23.97 -17.94 2.78
C LYS A 21 23.99 -16.45 3.11
N PHE A 22 24.52 -15.63 2.20
CA PHE A 22 24.36 -14.18 2.26
C PHE A 22 22.86 -13.88 2.11
N LEU A 23 22.19 -13.63 3.23
CA LEU A 23 20.81 -13.13 3.23
C LEU A 23 20.88 -11.64 2.83
N ASP A 24 20.90 -11.41 1.52
CA ASP A 24 21.10 -10.10 0.89
C ASP A 24 20.14 -9.04 1.45
N THR A 25 20.73 -7.97 1.99
CA THR A 25 20.05 -6.74 2.43
C THR A 25 19.44 -5.95 1.28
N LYS A 26 19.84 -6.23 0.03
CA LYS A 26 19.39 -5.55 -1.19
C LYS A 26 17.86 -5.60 -1.37
N GLY A 27 17.23 -6.74 -1.09
CA GLY A 27 15.78 -6.90 -1.26
C GLY A 27 14.92 -6.15 -0.22
N ARG A 28 15.48 -5.74 0.93
CA ARG A 28 14.71 -4.96 1.93
C ARG A 28 14.55 -3.50 1.51
N VAL A 29 15.60 -2.91 0.93
CA VAL A 29 15.59 -1.51 0.47
C VAL A 29 14.65 -1.35 -0.72
N GLU A 30 14.70 -2.28 -1.69
CA GLU A 30 13.82 -2.27 -2.85
C GLU A 30 12.33 -2.36 -2.45
N LYS A 31 11.98 -3.30 -1.56
CA LYS A 31 10.61 -3.43 -1.02
C LYS A 31 10.15 -2.18 -0.28
N PHE A 32 11.05 -1.49 0.42
CA PHE A 32 10.72 -0.26 1.12
C PHE A 32 10.44 0.89 0.15
N GLN A 33 11.27 1.06 -0.88
CA GLN A 33 11.04 2.07 -1.92
C GLN A 33 9.74 1.83 -2.69
N GLU A 34 9.40 0.58 -3.00
CA GLU A 34 8.12 0.24 -3.64
C GLU A 34 6.92 0.61 -2.76
N LYS A 35 6.98 0.33 -1.46
CA LYS A 35 5.91 0.72 -0.52
C LYS A 35 5.74 2.23 -0.45
N GLN A 36 6.84 2.99 -0.39
CA GLN A 36 6.78 4.45 -0.40
C GLN A 36 6.15 4.99 -1.68
N LYS A 37 6.58 4.50 -2.85
CA LYS A 37 6.02 4.90 -4.14
C LYS A 37 4.51 4.66 -4.21
N ARG A 38 4.03 3.53 -3.68
CA ARG A 38 2.59 3.22 -3.60
C ARG A 38 1.86 4.18 -2.65
N ALA A 39 2.43 4.46 -1.48
CA ALA A 39 1.82 5.39 -0.52
C ALA A 39 1.67 6.80 -1.11
N VAL A 40 2.70 7.31 -1.80
CA VAL A 40 2.65 8.63 -2.46
C VAL A 40 1.56 8.67 -3.54
N LYS A 41 1.45 7.63 -4.38
CA LYS A 41 0.39 7.56 -5.41
C LYS A 41 -1.01 7.60 -4.79
N VAL A 42 -1.22 6.87 -3.69
CA VAL A 42 -2.51 6.87 -2.98
C VAL A 42 -2.83 8.28 -2.47
N GLN A 43 -1.88 8.99 -1.88
CA GLN A 43 -2.09 10.36 -1.39
C GLN A 43 -2.45 11.34 -2.53
N ILE A 44 -1.78 11.23 -3.68
CA ILE A 44 -2.05 12.07 -4.85
C ILE A 44 -3.48 11.83 -5.37
N VAL A 45 -3.90 10.56 -5.51
CA VAL A 45 -5.25 10.21 -5.98
C VAL A 45 -6.32 10.68 -5.00
N LEU A 46 -6.09 10.55 -3.70
CA LEU A 46 -7.01 11.03 -2.67
C LEU A 46 -7.15 12.57 -2.72
N ALA A 47 -6.05 13.29 -2.90
CA ALA A 47 -6.05 14.75 -3.03
C ALA A 47 -6.84 15.20 -4.27
N GLN A 48 -6.62 14.56 -5.42
CA GLN A 48 -7.36 14.84 -6.66
C GLN A 48 -8.86 14.58 -6.51
N LYS A 49 -9.24 13.43 -5.91
CA LYS A 49 -10.65 13.09 -5.66
C LYS A 49 -11.33 14.10 -4.72
N LYS A 50 -10.59 14.60 -3.72
CA LYS A 50 -11.08 15.65 -2.82
C LYS A 50 -11.30 16.98 -3.56
N GLN A 51 -10.36 17.39 -4.40
CA GLN A 51 -10.50 18.61 -5.22
C GLN A 51 -11.70 18.53 -6.15
N GLN A 52 -11.88 17.41 -6.86
CA GLN A 52 -13.04 17.19 -7.74
C GLN A 52 -14.37 17.28 -6.98
N LYS A 53 -14.45 16.68 -5.78
CA LYS A 53 -15.66 16.75 -4.95
C LYS A 53 -15.96 18.16 -4.44
N ILE A 54 -14.92 18.92 -4.08
CA ILE A 54 -15.07 20.34 -3.69
C ILE A 54 -15.56 21.17 -4.87
N GLU A 55 -15.01 20.92 -6.07
CA GLU A 55 -15.41 21.63 -7.29
C GLU A 55 -16.86 21.31 -7.68
N GLN A 56 -17.28 20.04 -7.60
CA GLN A 56 -18.67 19.65 -7.84
C GLN A 56 -19.64 20.33 -6.90
N ARG A 57 -19.36 20.36 -5.59
CA ARG A 57 -20.18 21.06 -4.59
C ARG A 57 -20.29 22.55 -4.87
N LYS A 58 -19.17 23.19 -5.23
CA LYS A 58 -19.18 24.61 -5.63
C LYS A 58 -20.03 24.85 -6.87
N ARG A 59 -20.03 23.93 -7.84
CA ARG A 59 -20.87 24.05 -9.04
C ARG A 59 -22.36 23.88 -8.71
N GLU A 60 -22.70 23.00 -7.78
CA GLU A 60 -24.07 22.83 -7.27
C GLU A 60 -24.56 24.07 -6.52
N GLU A 61 -23.72 24.65 -5.66
CA GLU A 61 -24.03 25.88 -4.91
C GLU A 61 -24.20 27.10 -5.82
N ASN A 62 -23.40 27.19 -6.89
CA ASN A 62 -23.46 28.29 -7.85
C ASN A 62 -24.43 28.04 -9.01
N ALA A 63 -25.14 26.91 -9.02
CA ALA A 63 -26.13 26.64 -10.05
C ALA A 63 -27.31 27.62 -9.91
N PRO A 64 -27.76 28.26 -11.00
CA PRO A 64 -28.91 29.15 -10.93
C PRO A 64 -30.14 28.35 -10.51
N LYS A 65 -30.79 28.80 -9.44
CA LYS A 65 -32.01 28.17 -8.93
C LYS A 65 -33.04 28.07 -10.04
N THR A 66 -33.67 26.91 -10.15
CA THR A 66 -34.68 26.71 -11.20
C THR A 66 -35.91 27.58 -10.90
N LEU A 67 -36.64 27.94 -11.95
CA LEU A 67 -37.86 28.77 -11.82
C LEU A 67 -38.88 28.13 -10.86
N ARG A 68 -38.89 26.79 -10.78
CA ARG A 68 -39.65 25.99 -9.80
C ARG A 68 -39.22 26.24 -8.36
N GLU A 69 -37.92 26.37 -8.08
CA GLU A 69 -37.38 26.70 -6.75
C GLU A 69 -37.60 28.17 -6.37
N MET A 70 -37.73 29.07 -7.35
CA MET A 70 -38.12 30.47 -7.10
C MET A 70 -39.62 30.61 -6.80
N LEU A 71 -40.49 29.85 -7.49
CA LEU A 71 -41.95 29.94 -7.33
C LEU A 71 -42.49 29.18 -6.12
N LEU A 72 -41.85 28.07 -5.73
CA LEU A 72 -42.25 27.25 -4.59
C LEU A 72 -41.37 27.53 -3.37
N GLY A 73 -41.07 28.81 -3.12
CA GLY A 73 -40.16 29.27 -2.07
C GLY A 73 -40.18 28.38 -0.82
N LYS A 74 -38.99 28.05 -0.31
CA LYS A 74 -38.88 27.58 1.08
C LYS A 74 -39.53 28.60 2.02
#